data_AF-A0ABD4YXS3-F1
#
_entry.id   AF-A0ABD4YXS3-F1
#
_cell.length_a   1.000
_cell.length_b   1.000
_cell.length_c   1.000
_cell.angle_alpha   90.00
_cell.angle_beta   90.00
_cell.angle_gamma   90.00
#
_symmetry.space_group_name_H-M   'P 1'
#
loop_
_entity.id
_entity.type
_entity.pdbx_description
1 polymer ?
#
loop_
_entity_poly.entity_id
_entity_poly.type
_entity_poly.pdbx_seq_one_letter_code
_entity_poly.pdbx_strand_id
1 'polypeptide(L)'
;MTVARTYFLDRTSAEQLAGLCSNRQDFHLENVEALNPTLARLKALLTESGLICEVIQAPLNPPPGVDDLLNVAAPAFGLLSGLVRAAGWATRPASDVQLRVTSAHSLSVVFANAAK
;
A
#
# COMPACT_ATOMS: atom_id res chain seq x y z
N MET A 1 -6.94 -18.54 -5.14
CA MET A 1 -7.01 -17.19 -4.53
C MET A 1 -6.48 -17.32 -3.12
N THR A 2 -5.32 -16.75 -2.82
CA THR A 2 -4.79 -16.73 -1.46
C THR A 2 -5.52 -15.63 -0.71
N VAL A 3 -6.26 -15.99 0.34
CA VAL A 3 -6.90 -15.01 1.21
C VAL A 3 -5.81 -14.31 2.00
N ALA A 4 -5.66 -12.99 1.82
CA ALA A 4 -4.71 -12.19 2.59
C ALA A 4 -5.02 -12.33 4.08
N ARG A 5 -3.99 -12.63 4.89
CA ARG A 5 -4.18 -12.84 6.33
C ARG A 5 -4.30 -11.49 7.05
N THR A 6 -5.24 -11.39 7.97
CA THR A 6 -5.39 -10.22 8.84
C THR A 6 -4.53 -10.35 10.09
N TYR A 7 -3.78 -9.30 10.38
CA TYR A 7 -2.98 -9.13 11.58
C TYR A 7 -3.40 -7.86 12.30
N PHE A 8 -3.33 -7.88 13.63
CA PHE A 8 -3.64 -6.73 14.47
C PHE A 8 -2.32 -6.09 14.94
N LEU A 9 -2.10 -4.81 14.63
CA LEU A 9 -0.82 -4.16 14.86
C LEU A 9 -0.45 -4.13 16.36
N ASP A 10 -1.44 -3.96 17.25
CA ASP A 10 -1.28 -4.00 18.72
C ASP A 10 -0.79 -5.36 19.25
N ARG A 11 -0.96 -6.42 18.45
CA ARG A 11 -0.56 -7.80 18.78
C ARG A 11 0.57 -8.33 17.92
N THR A 12 1.07 -7.53 16.99
CA THR A 12 2.10 -7.93 16.03
C THR A 12 3.42 -7.30 16.46
N SER A 13 4.41 -8.15 16.78
CA SER A 13 5.72 -7.65 17.17
C SER A 13 6.45 -7.00 15.98
N ALA A 14 7.48 -6.21 16.29
CA ALA A 14 8.35 -5.61 15.28
C ALA A 14 8.96 -6.63 14.32
N GLU A 15 9.46 -7.73 14.88
CA GLU A 15 10.13 -8.82 14.17
C GLU A 15 9.13 -9.59 13.31
N GLN A 16 7.93 -9.84 13.84
CA GLN A 16 6.86 -10.49 13.09
C GLN A 16 6.45 -9.64 11.88
N LEU A 17 6.30 -8.33 12.07
CA LEU A 17 5.98 -7.42 10.98
C LEU A 17 7.07 -7.40 9.90
N ALA A 18 8.34 -7.36 10.31
CA ALA A 18 9.47 -7.47 9.38
C ALA A 18 9.45 -8.80 8.61
N GLY A 19 9.17 -9.91 9.30
CA GLY A 19 9.03 -11.23 8.69
C GLY A 19 7.91 -11.29 7.65
N LEU A 20 6.77 -10.65 7.91
CA LEU A 20 5.67 -10.54 6.93
C LEU A 20 6.11 -9.80 5.66
N CYS A 21 6.84 -8.69 5.81
CA CYS A 21 7.42 -7.95 4.69
C CYS A 21 8.45 -8.78 3.91
N SER A 22 9.33 -9.51 4.60
CA SER A 22 10.34 -10.35 3.97
C SER A 22 9.75 -11.55 3.22
N ASN A 23 8.65 -12.11 3.72
CA ASN A 23 7.97 -13.25 3.10
C ASN A 23 7.22 -12.87 1.81
N ARG A 24 7.07 -11.58 1.50
CA ARG A 24 6.38 -11.07 0.30
C ARG A 24 4.99 -11.69 0.14
N GLN A 25 4.24 -11.78 1.22
CA GLN A 25 2.87 -12.28 1.22
C GLN A 25 1.91 -11.12 1.46
N ASP A 26 0.76 -11.16 0.80
CA ASP A 26 -0.28 -10.17 1.03
C ASP A 26 -0.85 -10.30 2.44
N PHE A 27 -0.99 -9.19 3.14
CA PHE A 27 -1.58 -9.16 4.47
C PHE A 27 -2.36 -7.88 4.73
N HIS A 28 -3.33 -7.98 5.64
CA HIS A 28 -4.10 -6.86 6.14
C HIS A 28 -3.65 -6.52 7.56
N LEU A 29 -3.55 -5.23 7.88
CA LEU A 29 -3.27 -4.72 9.21
C LEU A 29 -4.47 -3.95 9.72
N GLU A 30 -4.95 -4.35 10.90
CA GLU A 30 -5.99 -3.66 11.67
C GLU A 30 -5.42 -3.09 12.97
N ASN A 31 -6.23 -2.27 13.66
CA ASN A 31 -5.87 -1.55 14.89
C ASN A 31 -4.65 -0.64 14.72
N VAL A 32 -4.52 0.01 13.55
CA VAL A 32 -3.46 0.98 13.30
C VAL A 32 -3.86 2.31 13.94
N GLU A 33 -3.37 2.58 15.15
CA GLU A 33 -3.65 3.87 15.84
C GLU A 33 -2.92 5.04 15.18
N ALA A 34 -1.67 4.84 14.80
CA ALA A 34 -0.81 5.86 14.20
C ALA A 34 -0.47 5.50 12.74
N LEU A 35 -1.35 5.87 11.81
CA LEU A 35 -1.26 5.49 10.40
C LEU A 35 0.03 5.99 9.73
N ASN A 36 0.34 7.29 9.85
CA ASN A 36 1.52 7.87 9.21
C ASN A 36 2.85 7.25 9.70
N PRO A 37 3.07 7.10 11.03
CA PRO A 37 4.24 6.37 11.53
C PRO A 37 4.29 4.91 11.06
N THR A 38 3.15 4.23 11.00
CA THR A 38 3.07 2.84 10.55
C THR A 38 3.43 2.71 9.08
N LEU A 39 2.92 3.60 8.23
CA LEU A 39 3.24 3.64 6.80
C LEU A 39 4.73 3.93 6.57
N ALA A 40 5.30 4.90 7.30
CA ALA A 40 6.72 5.22 7.20
C ALA A 40 7.58 4.01 7.59
N ARG A 41 7.20 3.30 8.66
CA ARG A 41 7.88 2.09 9.11
C ARG A 41 7.80 0.95 8.09
N LEU A 42 6.62 0.68 7.54
CA LEU A 42 6.44 -0.34 6.50
C LEU A 42 7.27 -0.01 5.26
N LYS A 43 7.23 1.26 4.83
CA LYS A 43 8.04 1.73 3.71
C LYS A 43 9.54 1.54 3.96
N ALA A 44 10.03 1.83 5.17
CA ALA A 44 11.42 1.61 5.54
C ALA A 44 11.79 0.12 5.44
N LEU A 45 11.03 -0.78 6.09
CA LEU A 45 11.28 -2.23 6.06
C LEU A 45 11.31 -2.81 4.64
N LEU A 46 10.38 -2.35 3.80
CA LEU A 46 10.29 -2.82 2.42
C LEU A 46 11.41 -2.23 1.55
N THR A 47 11.79 -0.98 1.76
CA THR A 47 12.91 -0.34 1.05
C THR A 47 14.26 -0.97 1.44
N GLU A 48 14.45 -1.29 2.73
CA GLU A 48 15.60 -2.06 3.23
C GLU A 48 15.68 -3.45 2.56
N SER A 49 14.53 -4.03 2.21
CA SER A 49 14.42 -5.27 1.44
C SER A 49 14.55 -5.09 -0.07
N GLY A 50 14.85 -3.87 -0.54
CA GLY A 50 15.05 -3.51 -1.95
C GLY A 50 13.76 -3.35 -2.76
N LEU A 51 12.60 -3.19 -2.11
CA LEU A 51 11.30 -3.09 -2.77
C LEU A 51 10.83 -1.64 -2.91
N ILE A 52 10.28 -1.31 -4.09
CA ILE A 52 9.67 -0.01 -4.34
C ILE A 52 8.23 -0.03 -3.83
N CYS A 53 7.89 0.90 -2.93
CA CYS A 53 6.60 0.96 -2.27
C CYS A 53 5.81 2.20 -2.65
N GLU A 54 4.52 2.01 -2.91
CA GLU A 54 3.56 3.08 -3.18
C GLU A 54 2.45 3.05 -2.13
N VAL A 55 2.05 4.22 -1.64
CA VAL A 55 0.92 4.36 -0.70
C VAL A 55 -0.31 4.79 -1.47
N ILE A 56 -1.40 4.03 -1.36
CA ILE A 56 -2.67 4.29 -2.06
C ILE A 56 -3.75 4.53 -1.01
N GLN A 57 -4.49 5.63 -1.13
CA GLN A 57 -5.71 5.86 -0.35
C GLN A 57 -6.86 5.13 -1.06
N ALA A 58 -7.35 4.04 -0.47
CA ALA A 58 -8.41 3.22 -1.02
C ALA A 58 -9.42 2.85 0.08
N PRO A 59 -10.14 3.84 0.64
CA PRO A 59 -11.08 3.60 1.72
C PRO A 59 -12.15 2.61 1.29
N LEU A 60 -12.40 1.57 2.10
CA LEU A 60 -13.40 0.53 1.82
C LEU A 60 -14.83 1.08 1.78
N ASN A 61 -15.06 2.18 2.51
CA ASN A 61 -16.30 2.92 2.48
C ASN A 61 -15.96 4.37 2.15
N PRO A 62 -15.86 4.75 0.87
CA PRO A 62 -15.72 6.15 0.53
C PRO A 62 -16.92 6.88 1.16
N PRO A 63 -16.73 8.06 1.79
CA PRO A 63 -17.88 8.90 2.12
C PRO A 63 -18.73 9.04 0.85
N PRO A 64 -20.08 9.09 0.94
CA PRO A 64 -20.92 9.31 -0.23
C PRO A 64 -20.42 10.58 -0.93
N GLY A 65 -19.71 10.35 -2.02
CA GLY A 65 -18.94 11.37 -2.71
C GLY A 65 -19.85 12.04 -3.72
N VAL A 66 -19.58 13.31 -3.97
CA VAL A 66 -20.13 14.09 -5.09
C VAL A 66 -19.86 13.46 -6.48
N ASP A 67 -19.16 12.32 -6.56
CA ASP A 67 -18.98 11.49 -7.75
C ASP A 67 -20.26 10.78 -8.23
N ASP A 68 -21.35 10.75 -7.46
CA ASP A 68 -22.69 10.40 -8.02
C ASP A 68 -23.23 11.53 -8.92
N LEU A 69 -22.63 12.73 -8.88
CA LEU A 69 -22.94 13.86 -9.76
C LEU A 69 -21.91 14.08 -10.88
N LEU A 70 -20.72 13.46 -10.81
CA LEU A 70 -19.61 13.78 -11.72
C LEU A 70 -18.92 12.50 -12.21
N ASN A 71 -19.58 11.84 -13.16
CA ASN A 71 -18.96 11.04 -14.21
C ASN A 71 -18.07 11.91 -15.16
N VAL A 72 -17.41 12.95 -14.62
CA VAL A 72 -16.86 14.08 -15.36
C VAL A 72 -15.61 14.59 -14.63
N ALA A 73 -14.45 14.36 -15.24
CA ALA A 73 -13.14 14.98 -14.95
C ALA A 73 -12.26 14.36 -13.85
N ALA A 74 -11.35 13.47 -14.27
CA ALA A 74 -9.95 13.59 -13.84
C ALA A 74 -9.35 14.89 -14.45
N PRO A 75 -8.21 15.46 -13.99
CA PRO A 75 -7.28 15.06 -12.92
C PRO A 75 -6.82 16.25 -12.00
N ALA A 76 -5.81 15.99 -11.13
CA ALA A 76 -4.79 16.93 -10.59
C ALA A 76 -4.88 17.36 -9.10
N PHE A 77 -3.97 16.83 -8.29
CA PHE A 77 -3.11 17.47 -7.25
C PHE A 77 -2.10 16.39 -6.79
N GLY A 78 -0.76 16.49 -6.77
CA GLY A 78 0.21 17.51 -7.19
C GLY A 78 1.64 17.03 -6.84
N LEU A 79 2.50 16.91 -7.87
CA LEU A 79 3.91 17.31 -7.97
C LEU A 79 4.93 16.96 -6.84
N LEU A 80 5.81 15.97 -7.08
CA LEU A 80 7.30 16.09 -7.05
C LEU A 80 8.01 14.73 -7.20
N SER A 81 8.33 14.34 -8.44
CA SER A 81 9.60 13.65 -8.79
C SER A 81 9.71 13.53 -10.31
N GLY A 82 10.22 14.60 -10.94
CA GLY A 82 10.60 14.57 -12.34
C GLY A 82 11.96 13.91 -12.53
N LEU A 83 12.07 13.16 -13.64
CA LEU A 83 13.23 12.56 -14.30
C LEU A 83 13.48 11.08 -13.96
N VAL A 84 13.13 10.19 -14.91
CA VAL A 84 14.09 9.52 -15.81
C VAL A 84 13.37 8.52 -16.74
N ARG A 85 13.63 8.71 -18.05
CA ARG A 85 13.62 7.75 -19.17
C ARG A 85 12.31 7.14 -19.71
N ALA A 86 11.98 7.64 -20.91
CA ALA A 86 12.07 6.94 -22.20
C ALA A 86 11.26 5.66 -22.42
N ALA A 87 10.45 5.71 -23.46
CA ALA A 87 9.66 4.66 -24.07
C ALA A 87 10.41 3.33 -24.22
N GLY A 88 9.74 2.22 -23.90
CA GLY A 88 10.18 0.89 -24.29
C GLY A 88 9.71 -0.21 -23.34
N TRP A 89 8.59 -0.84 -23.72
CA TRP A 89 8.17 -2.20 -23.34
C TRP A 89 7.43 -2.42 -22.01
N ALA A 90 6.12 -2.63 -22.17
CA ALA A 90 5.30 -3.63 -21.49
C ALA A 90 5.31 -3.66 -19.94
N THR A 91 4.31 -2.96 -19.38
CA THR A 91 3.50 -3.41 -18.24
C THR A 91 4.26 -4.12 -17.11
N ARG A 92 5.16 -3.40 -16.45
CA ARG A 92 5.60 -3.74 -15.09
C ARG A 92 4.83 -2.82 -14.14
N PRO A 93 4.16 -3.31 -13.09
CA PRO A 93 3.61 -2.42 -12.07
C PRO A 93 4.76 -1.55 -11.56
N ALA A 94 4.54 -0.23 -11.51
CA ALA A 94 5.57 0.76 -11.19
C ALA A 94 6.13 0.62 -9.75
N SER A 95 5.47 -0.19 -8.93
CA SER A 95 5.72 -0.42 -7.51
C SER A 95 5.63 -1.92 -7.21
N ASP A 96 6.63 -2.44 -6.50
CA ASP A 96 6.68 -3.85 -6.09
C ASP A 96 5.66 -4.15 -4.97
N VAL A 97 5.32 -3.12 -4.18
CA VAL A 97 4.39 -3.21 -3.05
C VAL A 97 3.45 -2.00 -2.99
N GLN A 98 2.17 -2.28 -2.75
CA GLN A 98 1.14 -1.27 -2.52
C GLN A 98 0.69 -1.30 -1.07
N LEU A 99 0.83 -0.17 -0.37
CA LEU A 99 0.30 0.08 0.96
C LEU A 99 -1.05 0.78 0.82
N ARG A 100 -2.13 0.00 0.79
CA ARG A 100 -3.50 0.49 0.59
C ARG A 100 -4.13 0.86 1.92
N VAL A 101 -4.34 2.14 2.18
CA VAL A 101 -5.08 2.61 3.34
C VAL A 101 -6.57 2.37 3.11
N THR A 102 -7.14 1.42 3.85
CA THR A 102 -8.53 0.97 3.72
C THR A 102 -9.46 1.66 4.71
N SER A 103 -8.94 2.13 5.83
CA SER A 103 -9.64 3.00 6.78
C SER A 103 -8.63 3.82 7.60
N ALA A 104 -9.11 4.69 8.49
CA ALA A 104 -8.25 5.41 9.43
C ALA A 104 -7.41 4.49 10.34
N HIS A 105 -7.86 3.24 10.54
CA HIS A 105 -7.24 2.26 11.45
C HIS A 105 -6.86 0.95 10.77
N SER A 106 -6.91 0.89 9.44
CA SER A 106 -6.52 -0.31 8.72
C SER A 106 -5.87 -0.03 7.38
N LEU A 107 -4.97 -0.92 6.99
CA LEU A 107 -4.30 -0.87 5.70
C LEU A 107 -4.02 -2.29 5.20
N SER A 108 -3.95 -2.45 3.89
CA SER A 108 -3.55 -3.70 3.23
C SER A 108 -2.19 -3.53 2.57
N VAL A 109 -1.32 -4.52 2.72
CA VAL A 109 -0.04 -4.60 2.04
C VAL A 109 -0.17 -5.64 0.94
N VAL A 110 -0.03 -5.21 -0.31
CA VAL A 110 -0.22 -6.04 -1.50
C VAL A 110 1.07 -6.08 -2.31
N PHE A 111 1.60 -7.27 -2.56
CA PHE A 111 2.82 -7.48 -3.32
C PHE A 111 2.49 -7.79 -4.78
N ALA A 112 3.16 -7.10 -5.71
CA ALA A 112 2.99 -7.35 -7.15
C ALA A 112 3.40 -8.78 -7.56
N ASN A 113 4.31 -9.38 -6.80
CA ASN A 113 4.82 -10.73 -7.02
C ASN A 113 4.81 -11.50 -5.69
N ALA A 114 3.60 -11.72 -5.16
CA ALA A 114 3.42 -12.42 -3.90
C ALA A 114 3.95 -13.87 -3.99
N ALA A 115 4.63 -14.33 -2.94
CA ALA A 115 5.08 -15.71 -2.85
C ALA A 115 3.86 -16.66 -2.88
N LYS A 116 3.88 -17.64 -3.80
CA LYS A 116 2.82 -18.65 -3.96
C LYS A 116 2.80 -19.66 -2.83
#